data_AF-A0A7R8WWH9-F1
#
_entry.id   AF-A0A7R8WWH9-F1
#
_cell.length_a   1.000
_cell.length_b   1.000
_cell.length_c   1.000
_cell.angle_alpha   90.00
_cell.angle_beta   90.00
_cell.angle_gamma   90.00
#
_symmetry.space_group_name_H-M   'P 1'
#
loop_
_entity.id
_entity.type
_entity.pdbx_description
1 polymer ?
#
loop_
_entity_poly.entity_id
_entity_poly.type
_entity_poly.pdbx_seq_one_letter_code
_entity_poly.pdbx_strand_id
1 'polypeptide(L)'
;MSGARKVTTVLPGFEHVARFWDTRLNDYLVKVKPGEYFVSQADEPISTTLGSCIAVCVRDPQAGIGGMNHFMLPAALGQSEDGGWNSGSARYGNFAMEHLINTLFTRGARRQRLEFKIFGGGAVLASDSRI
;
A
#
# COMPACT_ATOMS: atom_id res chain seq x y z
N MET A 1 -13.90 2.09 -29.13
CA MET A 1 -12.75 1.20 -28.84
C MET A 1 -11.70 2.03 -28.14
N SER A 2 -11.72 2.11 -26.82
CA SER A 2 -10.77 2.93 -26.05
C SER A 2 -9.52 2.11 -25.80
N GLY A 3 -8.38 2.58 -26.31
CA GLY A 3 -7.11 1.86 -26.30
C GLY A 3 -6.61 1.63 -24.87
N ALA A 4 -6.11 0.41 -24.62
CA ALA A 4 -5.43 0.08 -23.38
C ALA A 4 -4.37 1.15 -23.07
N ARG A 5 -4.40 1.70 -21.86
CA ARG A 5 -3.39 2.67 -21.41
C ARG A 5 -2.04 1.95 -21.42
N LYS A 6 -1.04 2.51 -22.11
CA LYS A 6 0.33 1.98 -22.01
C LYS A 6 0.75 2.06 -20.55
N VAL A 7 1.33 0.97 -20.03
CA VAL A 7 1.93 0.93 -18.69
C VAL A 7 2.86 2.14 -18.58
N THR A 8 2.51 3.05 -17.67
CA THR A 8 3.30 4.26 -17.43
C THR A 8 4.60 3.88 -16.73
N THR A 9 5.63 4.72 -16.86
CA THR A 9 6.93 4.51 -16.22
C THR A 9 6.75 4.23 -14.72
N VAL A 10 7.14 3.03 -14.29
CA VAL A 10 7.11 2.63 -12.89
C VAL A 10 8.09 3.48 -12.10
N LEU A 11 7.68 3.94 -10.91
CA LEU A 11 8.57 4.69 -10.03
C LEU A 11 9.76 3.82 -9.60
N PRO A 12 11.00 4.36 -9.57
CA PRO A 12 12.16 3.64 -9.10
C PRO A 12 11.96 3.07 -7.69
N GLY A 13 12.27 1.78 -7.52
CA GLY A 13 12.08 1.02 -6.28
C GLY A 13 10.80 0.18 -6.23
N PHE A 14 9.88 0.36 -7.17
CA PHE A 14 8.60 -0.36 -7.23
C PHE A 14 8.44 -1.27 -8.47
N GLU A 15 9.53 -1.55 -9.17
CA GLU A 15 9.57 -2.41 -10.36
C GLU A 15 9.15 -3.85 -10.06
N HIS A 16 9.39 -4.29 -8.82
CA HIS A 16 9.05 -5.62 -8.34
C HIS A 16 7.54 -5.82 -8.09
N VAL A 17 6.75 -4.73 -8.05
CA VAL A 17 5.32 -4.81 -7.74
C VAL A 17 4.55 -5.24 -8.98
N ALA A 18 3.88 -6.39 -8.86
CA ALA A 18 3.18 -7.03 -9.96
C ALA A 18 2.01 -6.19 -10.47
N ARG A 19 1.89 -6.13 -11.80
CA ARG A 19 0.78 -5.57 -12.54
C ARG A 19 0.13 -6.66 -13.36
N PHE A 20 -1.19 -6.64 -13.44
CA PHE A 20 -1.93 -7.56 -14.31
C PHE A 20 -3.07 -6.82 -15.01
N TRP A 21 -3.47 -7.35 -16.16
CA TRP A 21 -4.61 -6.82 -16.88
C TRP A 21 -5.91 -7.15 -16.16
N ASP A 22 -6.73 -6.14 -15.83
CA ASP A 22 -8.08 -6.34 -15.30
C ASP A 22 -9.11 -5.96 -16.38
N THR A 23 -9.90 -6.94 -16.81
CA THR A 23 -10.88 -6.77 -17.89
C THR A 23 -12.05 -5.86 -17.52
N ARG A 24 -12.36 -5.71 -16.23
CA ARG A 24 -13.47 -4.86 -15.75
C ARG A 24 -13.07 -3.40 -15.76
N LEU A 25 -11.79 -3.12 -15.45
CA LEU A 25 -11.22 -1.79 -15.51
C LEU A 25 -10.73 -1.42 -16.92
N ASN A 26 -10.53 -2.43 -17.79
CA ASN A 26 -9.88 -2.27 -19.10
C ASN A 26 -8.53 -1.55 -18.97
N ASP A 27 -7.79 -1.88 -17.91
CA ASP A 27 -6.51 -1.26 -17.55
C ASP A 27 -5.61 -2.24 -16.77
N TYR A 28 -4.33 -1.90 -16.62
CA TYR A 28 -3.40 -2.62 -15.77
C TYR A 28 -3.62 -2.26 -14.30
N LEU A 29 -3.87 -3.26 -13.47
CA LEU A 29 -4.08 -3.14 -12.04
C LEU A 29 -2.82 -3.53 -11.26
N VAL A 30 -2.40 -2.65 -10.35
CA VAL A 30 -1.33 -2.95 -9.38
C VAL A 30 -1.94 -3.70 -8.21
N LYS A 31 -1.32 -4.81 -7.78
CA LYS A 31 -1.77 -5.58 -6.60
C LYS A 31 -0.76 -5.51 -5.48
N VAL A 32 -1.14 -4.82 -4.41
CA VAL A 32 -0.36 -4.73 -3.17
C VAL A 32 -0.72 -5.92 -2.28
N LYS A 33 0.27 -6.73 -1.90
CA LYS A 33 0.07 -7.91 -1.04
C LYS A 33 0.27 -7.57 0.44
N PRO A 34 -0.17 -8.44 1.37
CA PRO A 34 0.11 -8.24 2.79
C PRO A 34 1.61 -8.07 3.06
N GLY A 35 1.96 -7.04 3.81
CA GLY A 35 3.34 -6.69 4.12
C GLY A 35 4.05 -5.88 3.04
N GLU A 36 3.36 -5.42 2.00
CA GLU A 36 3.89 -4.55 0.95
C GLU A 36 3.32 -3.13 1.04
N TYR A 37 4.02 -2.18 0.41
CA TYR A 37 3.49 -0.87 0.07
C TYR A 37 3.91 -0.50 -1.35
N PHE A 38 3.15 0.39 -1.98
CA PHE A 38 3.37 0.82 -3.34
C PHE A 38 3.07 2.32 -3.47
N VAL A 39 3.88 3.03 -4.25
CA VAL A 39 3.70 4.45 -4.59
C VAL A 39 3.80 4.62 -6.10
N SER A 40 2.96 5.50 -6.65
CA SER A 40 3.00 5.88 -8.05
C SER A 40 2.72 7.38 -8.24
N GLN A 41 3.31 7.94 -9.30
CA GLN A 41 2.97 9.26 -9.86
C GLN A 41 2.12 9.14 -11.14
N ALA A 42 1.83 7.90 -11.55
CA ALA A 42 0.92 7.62 -12.64
C ALA A 42 -0.49 7.40 -12.10
N ASP A 43 -1.47 7.65 -12.96
CA ASP A 43 -2.87 7.33 -12.71
C ASP A 43 -3.09 5.82 -12.93
N GLU A 44 -2.64 5.03 -11.96
CA GLU A 44 -2.71 3.58 -11.95
C GLU A 44 -3.75 3.08 -10.93
N PRO A 45 -4.67 2.19 -11.32
CA PRO A 45 -5.55 1.55 -10.36
C PRO A 45 -4.73 0.62 -9.44
N ILE A 46 -5.00 0.70 -8.14
CA ILE A 46 -4.35 -0.13 -7.10
C ILE A 46 -5.42 -0.97 -6.42
N SER A 47 -5.13 -2.26 -6.21
CA SER A 47 -6.01 -3.16 -5.48
C SER A 47 -5.28 -3.95 -4.41
N THR A 48 -6.05 -4.39 -3.44
CA THR A 48 -5.65 -5.41 -2.49
C THR A 48 -6.87 -6.22 -2.04
N THR A 49 -6.67 -7.31 -1.30
CA THR A 49 -7.76 -8.11 -0.71
C THR A 49 -7.64 -7.99 0.79
N LEU A 50 -8.73 -7.61 1.47
CA LEU A 50 -8.72 -7.34 2.90
C LEU A 50 -9.63 -8.29 3.66
N GLY A 51 -9.17 -8.64 4.86
CA GLY A 51 -9.95 -9.27 5.92
C GLY A 51 -9.77 -8.50 7.21
N SER A 52 -9.06 -9.08 8.18
CA SER A 52 -8.63 -8.40 9.41
C SER A 52 -7.50 -7.38 9.18
N CYS A 53 -6.72 -7.55 8.11
CA CYS A 53 -5.67 -6.62 7.73
C CYS A 53 -6.23 -5.23 7.37
N ILE A 54 -5.35 -4.23 7.36
CA ILE A 54 -5.71 -2.85 7.03
C ILE A 54 -4.87 -2.38 5.84
N ALA A 55 -5.52 -1.69 4.91
CA ALA A 55 -4.84 -0.93 3.86
C ALA A 55 -5.16 0.56 3.97
N VAL A 56 -4.11 1.37 3.90
CA VAL A 56 -4.22 2.83 3.86
C VAL A 56 -3.79 3.32 2.50
N CYS A 57 -4.68 4.04 1.83
CA CYS A 57 -4.38 4.81 0.63
C CYS A 57 -4.09 6.25 1.01
N VAL A 58 -3.00 6.79 0.47
CA VAL A 58 -2.57 8.17 0.73
C VAL A 58 -2.25 8.84 -0.59
N ARG A 59 -2.71 10.08 -0.81
CA ARG A 59 -2.34 10.86 -2.00
C ARG A 59 -2.17 12.34 -1.70
N ASP A 60 -1.33 13.00 -2.47
CA ASP A 60 -1.30 14.46 -2.62
C ASP A 60 -1.83 14.80 -4.02
N PRO A 61 -3.05 15.35 -4.15
CA PRO A 61 -3.67 15.62 -5.45
C PRO A 61 -2.95 16.71 -6.23
N GLN A 62 -2.24 17.64 -5.58
CA GLN A 62 -1.51 18.70 -6.27
C GLN A 62 -0.14 18.24 -6.75
N ALA A 63 0.54 17.36 -6.01
CA ALA A 63 1.79 16.76 -6.46
C ALA A 63 1.59 15.60 -7.45
N GLY A 64 0.35 15.14 -7.63
CA GLY A 64 0.04 14.02 -8.53
C GLY A 64 0.69 12.71 -8.08
N ILE A 65 0.83 12.50 -6.77
CA ILE A 65 1.47 11.30 -6.21
C ILE A 65 0.58 10.65 -5.16
N GLY A 66 0.53 9.32 -5.17
CA GLY A 66 -0.18 8.57 -4.16
C GLY A 66 0.28 7.13 -4.08
N GLY A 67 -0.28 6.39 -3.13
CA GLY A 67 0.09 5.02 -2.89
C GLY A 67 -0.85 4.32 -1.92
N MET A 68 -0.56 3.06 -1.69
CA MET A 68 -1.29 2.18 -0.78
C MET A 68 -0.29 1.32 0.00
N ASN A 69 -0.56 1.10 1.28
CA ASN A 69 0.08 0.02 2.05
C ASN A 69 -0.92 -1.10 2.38
N HIS A 70 -0.41 -2.24 2.83
CA HIS A 70 -1.22 -3.33 3.38
C HIS A 70 -0.48 -3.93 4.57
N PHE A 71 -0.87 -3.55 5.79
CA PHE A 71 -0.27 -4.08 7.02
C PHE A 71 -1.23 -5.05 7.75
N MET A 72 -0.63 -5.98 8.49
CA MET A 72 -1.32 -7.07 9.19
C MET A 72 -1.36 -6.84 10.70
N LEU A 73 -0.38 -6.10 11.25
CA LEU A 73 -0.19 -5.91 12.68
C LEU A 73 -0.18 -4.41 13.02
N PRO A 74 -0.68 -3.99 14.20
CA PRO A 74 -0.85 -2.58 14.52
C PRO A 74 0.47 -1.81 14.65
N ALA A 75 1.42 -2.32 15.44
CA ALA A 75 2.74 -1.73 15.63
C ALA A 75 3.75 -2.79 16.08
N ALA A 76 5.02 -2.61 15.75
CA ALA A 76 6.09 -3.34 16.42
C ALA A 76 6.45 -2.61 17.72
N LEU A 77 6.16 -3.21 18.86
CA LEU A 77 6.51 -2.67 20.18
C LEU A 77 7.72 -3.46 20.72
N GLY A 78 8.84 -2.79 20.94
CA GLY A 78 9.95 -3.33 21.74
C GLY A 78 10.98 -4.23 21.03
N GLN A 79 11.26 -4.05 19.74
CA GLN A 79 12.47 -4.65 19.15
C GLN A 79 13.64 -3.67 19.28
N SER A 80 14.60 -4.06 20.11
CA SER A 80 15.94 -3.48 20.20
C SER A 80 16.63 -3.48 18.84
N GLU A 81 17.69 -2.68 18.74
CA GLU A 81 18.60 -2.54 17.59
C GLU A 81 19.33 -3.85 17.19
N ASP A 82 18.89 -5.01 17.69
CA ASP A 82 19.45 -6.32 17.42
C ASP A 82 18.78 -6.96 16.20
N GLY A 83 19.15 -6.48 15.01
CA GLY A 83 19.57 -7.30 13.86
C GLY A 83 18.68 -8.46 13.34
N GLY A 84 17.45 -8.63 13.79
CA GLY A 84 16.51 -9.57 13.18
C GLY A 84 15.97 -8.95 11.90
N TRP A 85 16.07 -9.66 10.77
CA TRP A 85 15.63 -9.31 9.39
C TRP A 85 14.20 -8.71 9.27
N ASN A 86 13.45 -8.61 10.36
CA ASN A 86 12.02 -8.40 10.38
C ASN A 86 11.53 -7.17 11.15
N SER A 87 12.43 -6.37 11.72
CA SER A 87 12.10 -5.17 12.50
C SER A 87 11.63 -3.98 11.65
N GLY A 88 11.87 -3.96 10.33
CA GLY A 88 11.45 -2.87 9.42
C GLY A 88 10.36 -3.24 8.41
N SER A 89 9.71 -4.39 8.59
CA SER A 89 8.76 -4.93 7.61
C SER A 89 7.46 -4.12 7.58
N ALA A 90 6.97 -3.79 6.38
CA ALA A 90 5.67 -3.16 6.15
C ALA A 90 4.46 -4.04 6.56
N ARG A 91 4.69 -5.18 7.23
CA ARG A 91 3.65 -5.94 7.93
C ARG A 91 3.09 -5.22 9.16
N TYR A 92 3.85 -4.31 9.77
CA TYR A 92 3.41 -3.52 10.93
C TYR A 92 2.97 -2.12 10.50
N GLY A 93 1.86 -1.63 11.05
CA GLY A 93 1.23 -0.38 10.67
C GLY A 93 2.13 0.85 10.85
N ASN A 94 2.89 0.91 11.94
CA ASN A 94 3.84 2.01 12.17
C ASN A 94 4.89 2.11 11.04
N PHE A 95 5.56 1.00 10.69
CA PHE A 95 6.54 0.99 9.59
C PHE A 95 5.91 1.17 8.22
N ALA A 96 4.77 0.53 7.95
CA ALA A 96 4.07 0.64 6.68
C ALA A 96 3.60 2.07 6.39
N MET A 97 3.15 2.80 7.42
CA MET A 97 2.76 4.21 7.30
C MET A 97 3.99 5.11 7.16
N GLU A 98 5.04 4.86 7.93
CA GLU A 98 6.29 5.62 7.85
C GLU A 98 6.92 5.53 6.45
N HIS A 99 7.11 4.30 5.94
CA HIS A 99 7.67 4.08 4.59
C HIS A 99 6.83 4.73 3.49
N LEU A 100 5.50 4.58 3.57
CA LEU A 100 4.60 5.18 2.59
C LEU A 100 4.66 6.71 2.61
N ILE A 101 4.51 7.33 3.78
CA ILE A 101 4.49 8.79 3.91
C ILE A 101 5.85 9.40 3.56
N ASN A 102 6.95 8.81 4.02
CA ASN A 102 8.30 9.29 3.70
C ASN A 102 8.59 9.19 2.20
N THR A 103 8.16 8.11 1.56
CA THR A 103 8.26 7.97 0.10
C THR A 103 7.46 9.06 -0.62
N LEU A 104 6.26 9.42 -0.14
CA LEU A 104 5.49 10.53 -0.73
C LEU A 104 6.20 11.88 -0.55
N PHE A 105 6.74 12.15 0.65
CA PHE A 105 7.44 13.41 0.94
C PHE A 105 8.73 13.59 0.15
N THR A 106 9.55 12.55 0.03
CA THR A 106 10.78 12.56 -0.79
C THR A 106 10.50 12.83 -2.27
N ARG A 107 9.23 12.68 -2.70
CA ARG A 107 8.76 12.92 -4.07
C ARG A 107 7.89 14.17 -4.19
N GLY A 108 7.91 15.05 -3.20
CA GLY A 108 7.29 16.39 -3.28
C GLY A 108 5.86 16.50 -2.76
N ALA A 109 5.32 15.44 -2.14
CA ALA A 109 4.06 15.54 -1.41
C ALA A 109 4.21 16.50 -0.21
N ARG A 110 3.14 17.22 0.13
CA ARG A 110 3.09 18.12 1.28
C ARG A 110 2.07 17.64 2.30
N ARG A 111 2.46 17.64 3.57
CA ARG A 111 1.63 17.17 4.69
C ARG A 111 0.22 17.77 4.69
N GLN A 112 0.09 19.06 4.41
CA GLN A 112 -1.19 19.79 4.45
C GLN A 112 -2.14 19.40 3.32
N ARG A 113 -1.66 18.68 2.30
CA ARG A 113 -2.43 18.26 1.11
C ARG A 113 -2.71 16.77 1.08
N LEU A 114 -2.20 16.00 2.06
CA LEU A 114 -2.39 14.56 2.07
C LEU A 114 -3.85 14.22 2.35
N GLU A 115 -4.43 13.44 1.46
CA GLU A 115 -5.74 12.81 1.63
C GLU A 115 -5.53 11.33 1.97
N PHE A 116 -6.29 10.85 2.96
CA PHE A 116 -6.20 9.47 3.44
C PHE A 116 -7.53 8.74 3.24
N LYS A 117 -7.45 7.48 2.84
CA LYS A 117 -8.57 6.53 2.88
C LYS A 117 -8.10 5.23 3.52
N ILE A 118 -8.89 4.70 4.44
CA ILE A 118 -8.54 3.52 5.23
C ILE A 118 -9.60 2.46 5.02
N PHE A 119 -9.17 1.22 4.79
CA PHE A 119 -10.04 0.07 4.52
C PHE A 119 -9.56 -1.14 5.32
N GLY A 120 -10.46 -2.08 5.61
CA GLY A 120 -10.14 -3.34 6.30
C GLY A 120 -10.48 -3.32 7.78
N GLY A 121 -9.78 -4.13 8.58
CA GLY A 121 -10.04 -4.26 10.02
C GLY A 121 -11.27 -5.10 10.37
N GLY A 122 -11.73 -5.95 9.44
CA GLY A 122 -12.90 -6.79 9.66
C GLY A 122 -12.64 -7.96 10.60
N ALA A 123 -13.59 -8.27 11.48
CA ALA A 123 -13.62 -9.53 12.23
C ALA A 123 -14.20 -10.65 11.35
N VAL A 124 -13.38 -11.19 10.44
CA VAL A 124 -13.84 -12.14 9.41
C VAL A 124 -14.04 -13.56 9.93
N LEU A 125 -13.45 -13.89 11.08
CA LEU A 125 -13.60 -15.19 11.74
C LEU A 125 -14.48 -15.01 12.99
N ALA A 126 -15.64 -15.66 13.02
CA ALA A 126 -16.32 -15.93 14.27
C ALA A 126 -15.46 -16.94 15.04
N SER A 127 -14.99 -16.58 16.23
CA SER A 127 -14.24 -17.50 17.08
C SER A 127 -15.22 -18.54 17.65
N ASP A 128 -15.35 -19.69 16.98
CA ASP A 128 -15.81 -20.92 17.63
C ASP A 128 -14.62 -21.89 17.65
N SER A 129 -13.80 -21.73 18.70
CA SER A 129 -12.75 -22.68 19.04
C SER A 129 -13.28 -23.53 20.19
N ARG A 130 -13.94 -24.64 19.86
CA ARG A 130 -14.08 -25.75 20.80
C ARG A 130 -12.86 -26.67 20.63
N ILE A 131 -12.22 -26.99 21.75
CA ILE A 131 -11.19 -28.04 21.87
C ILE A 131 -11.86 -29.39 21.63
#